data_AF-A0A2Z2P957-F1
#
_entry.id   AF-A0A2Z2P957-F1
#
_cell.length_a   1.000
_cell.length_b   1.000
_cell.length_c   1.000
_cell.angle_alpha   90.00
_cell.angle_beta   90.00
_cell.angle_gamma   90.00
#
_symmetry.space_group_name_H-M   'P 1'
#
loop_
_entity.id
_entity.type
_entity.pdbx_description
1 polymer ?
#
loop_
_entity_poly.entity_id
_entity_poly.type
_entity_poly.pdbx_seq_one_letter_code
_entity_poly.pdbx_strand_id
1 'polypeptide(L)'
;MDQASNTLTKPDNMPGALSRLITHPTRARAFGIHLVLSLLFFSTLVAMMLLYWFPGELFFVDGGWQGLKLVAMVDLILGPALTLILFKPGKPGLMMDMFMVAAIQIAALGYGFHTTHQQRTVAIVYAENGFNTLSAKDNQDANQQLLELEQQPQPLPPTAMLKVPLLLTPTPSLEDGGYGKVLEDMFNGYPSPQERSDQYVSVVENHAAMRAGALGIEQLAEKGVLEVVERALQKHSLKPENVEFYKFQARYASGIVLFDPQSMQIVDFIAHQKPDLLAAK
;
A
#
# COMPACT_ATOMS: atom_id res chain seq x y z
N MET A 1 17.16 53.23 -76.79
CA MET A 1 17.71 51.87 -76.89
C MET A 1 17.77 51.31 -75.49
N ASP A 2 17.05 50.20 -75.33
CA ASP A 2 16.81 49.26 -74.23
C ASP A 2 17.12 49.55 -72.76
N GLN A 3 16.10 49.18 -71.97
CA GLN A 3 16.04 49.07 -70.53
C GLN A 3 16.84 47.87 -70.01
N ALA A 4 17.50 48.07 -68.88
CA ALA A 4 18.19 47.03 -68.12
C ALA A 4 17.19 46.03 -67.51
N SER A 5 17.36 44.75 -67.83
CA SER A 5 16.86 43.63 -67.04
C SER A 5 18.03 43.07 -66.23
N ASN A 6 17.92 43.03 -64.91
CA ASN A 6 18.80 42.18 -64.11
C ASN A 6 17.98 41.50 -63.02
N THR A 7 17.94 40.19 -63.13
CA THR A 7 17.17 39.21 -62.38
C THR A 7 17.64 39.12 -60.93
N LEU A 8 16.75 39.42 -59.99
CA LEU A 8 16.90 39.03 -58.58
C LEU A 8 16.64 37.52 -58.46
N THR A 9 17.72 36.75 -58.40
CA THR A 9 17.69 35.32 -58.08
C THR A 9 17.34 35.12 -56.62
N LYS A 10 16.20 34.47 -56.38
CA LYS A 10 15.76 33.88 -55.11
C LYS A 10 16.80 32.83 -54.65
N PRO A 11 17.31 32.87 -53.40
CA PRO A 11 18.14 31.78 -52.88
C PRO A 11 17.25 30.64 -52.38
N ASP A 12 16.68 29.87 -53.31
CA ASP A 12 16.26 28.48 -53.05
C ASP A 12 17.49 27.59 -53.28
N ASN A 13 18.29 27.35 -52.24
CA ASN A 13 19.15 26.16 -52.17
C ASN A 13 19.76 25.99 -50.77
N MET A 14 18.96 25.42 -49.86
CA MET A 14 19.51 24.60 -48.77
C MET A 14 19.42 23.14 -49.21
N PRO A 15 20.54 22.39 -49.26
CA PRO A 15 20.53 21.00 -49.73
C PRO A 15 19.67 20.12 -48.81
N GLY A 16 18.67 19.46 -49.40
CA GLY A 16 17.69 18.57 -48.73
C GLY A 16 18.27 17.31 -48.06
N ALA A 17 19.59 17.24 -47.88
CA ALA A 17 20.27 16.16 -47.17
C ALA A 17 20.18 16.32 -45.64
N LEU A 18 20.09 17.56 -45.12
CA LEU A 18 20.01 17.81 -43.67
C LEU A 18 18.58 17.77 -43.12
N SER A 19 17.55 17.83 -43.97
CA SER A 19 16.14 17.73 -43.54
C SER A 19 15.62 16.29 -43.41
N ARG A 20 16.41 15.28 -43.83
CA ARG A 20 15.99 13.86 -43.91
C ARG A 20 16.42 12.97 -42.72
N LEU A 21 17.03 13.53 -41.67
CA LEU A 21 17.44 12.74 -40.51
C LEU A 21 16.49 12.83 -39.29
N ILE A 22 15.34 13.50 -39.43
CA ILE A 22 14.28 13.44 -38.43
C ILE A 22 13.37 12.27 -38.79
N THR A 23 13.77 11.05 -38.42
CA THR A 23 12.86 9.90 -38.49
C THR A 23 11.74 10.12 -37.48
N HIS A 24 10.55 10.47 -37.95
CA HIS A 24 9.38 10.54 -37.08
C HIS A 24 9.14 9.16 -36.45
N PRO A 25 8.98 9.07 -35.11
CA PRO A 25 8.71 7.80 -34.48
C PRO A 25 7.45 7.18 -35.09
N THR A 26 7.47 5.88 -35.33
CA THR A 26 6.25 5.16 -35.73
C THR A 26 5.32 5.04 -34.53
N ARG A 27 4.03 4.82 -34.79
CA ARG A 27 3.03 4.56 -33.74
C ARG A 27 3.45 3.44 -32.79
N ALA A 28 3.95 2.34 -33.36
CA ALA A 28 4.42 1.20 -32.61
C ALA A 28 5.64 1.54 -31.72
N ARG A 29 6.57 2.38 -32.23
CA ARG A 29 7.72 2.83 -31.44
C ARG A 29 7.30 3.75 -30.30
N ALA A 30 6.37 4.69 -30.54
CA ALA A 30 5.83 5.57 -29.51
C ALA A 30 5.09 4.77 -28.43
N PHE A 31 4.24 3.83 -28.82
CA PHE A 31 3.56 2.89 -27.92
C PHE A 31 4.56 2.09 -27.07
N GLY A 32 5.58 1.49 -27.70
CA GLY A 32 6.57 0.67 -26.99
C GLY A 32 7.37 1.48 -25.97
N ILE A 33 7.81 2.69 -26.34
CA ILE A 33 8.50 3.60 -25.41
C ILE A 33 7.57 3.97 -24.24
N HIS A 34 6.31 4.31 -24.53
CA HIS A 34 5.32 4.66 -23.51
C HIS A 34 5.12 3.50 -22.53
N LEU A 35 4.87 2.30 -23.05
CA LEU A 35 4.64 1.12 -22.22
C LEU A 35 5.84 0.80 -21.32
N VAL A 36 7.07 0.93 -21.83
CA VAL A 36 8.29 0.73 -21.02
C VAL A 36 8.41 1.77 -19.92
N LEU A 37 8.14 3.05 -20.21
CA LEU A 37 8.17 4.11 -19.20
C LEU A 37 7.10 3.88 -18.13
N SER A 38 5.86 3.59 -18.54
CA SER A 38 4.77 3.25 -17.63
C SER A 38 5.12 2.05 -16.75
N LEU A 39 5.71 1.00 -17.33
CA LEU A 39 6.14 -0.18 -16.58
C LEU A 39 7.24 0.16 -15.56
N LEU A 40 8.19 1.03 -15.90
CA LEU A 40 9.26 1.44 -14.99
C LEU A 40 8.70 2.21 -13.79
N PHE A 41 7.85 3.22 -14.02
CA PHE A 41 7.23 3.99 -12.93
C PHE A 41 6.32 3.12 -12.06
N PHE A 42 5.49 2.28 -12.69
CA PHE A 42 4.63 1.36 -11.98
C PHE A 42 5.44 0.36 -11.14
N SER A 43 6.49 -0.24 -11.70
CA SER A 43 7.35 -1.17 -10.96
C SER A 43 8.07 -0.51 -9.79
N THR A 44 8.46 0.77 -9.95
CA THR A 44 9.07 1.54 -8.86
C THR A 44 8.09 1.75 -7.72
N LEU A 45 6.82 2.10 -8.03
CA LEU A 45 5.76 2.20 -7.03
C LEU A 45 5.53 0.86 -6.32
N VAL A 46 5.39 -0.24 -7.06
CA VAL A 46 5.22 -1.59 -6.49
C VAL A 46 6.39 -1.95 -5.58
N ALA A 47 7.62 -1.68 -5.99
CA ALA A 47 8.80 -1.93 -5.17
C ALA A 47 8.75 -1.10 -3.86
N MET A 48 8.40 0.18 -3.92
CA MET A 48 8.22 1.00 -2.71
C MET A 48 7.13 0.43 -1.79
N MET A 49 6.01 -0.02 -2.36
CA MET A 49 4.91 -0.61 -1.60
C MET A 49 5.35 -1.88 -0.86
N LEU A 50 5.98 -2.82 -1.56
CA LEU A 50 6.40 -4.10 -0.99
C LEU A 50 7.54 -3.96 0.01
N LEU A 51 8.43 -2.98 -0.18
CA LEU A 51 9.62 -2.82 0.64
C LEU A 51 9.38 -1.93 1.86
N TYR A 52 8.45 -0.97 1.82
CA TYR A 52 8.32 0.04 2.88
C TYR A 52 6.90 0.23 3.43
N TRP A 53 5.85 -0.08 2.66
CA TRP A 53 4.48 0.27 3.07
C TRP A 53 3.65 -0.94 3.50
N PHE A 54 3.86 -2.08 2.85
CA PHE A 54 3.14 -3.33 3.11
C PHE A 54 4.07 -4.54 2.95
N PRO A 55 5.04 -4.74 3.87
CA PRO A 55 5.99 -5.82 3.73
C PRO A 55 5.34 -7.20 3.91
N GLY A 56 5.74 -8.14 3.04
CA GLY A 56 5.24 -9.51 3.05
C GLY A 56 3.74 -9.61 2.79
N GLU A 57 3.03 -10.40 3.60
CA GLU A 57 1.60 -10.66 3.44
C GLU A 57 0.72 -9.44 3.71
N LEU A 58 1.23 -8.39 4.38
CA LEU A 58 0.51 -7.12 4.58
C LEU A 58 0.06 -6.51 3.25
N PHE A 59 0.78 -6.76 2.15
CA PHE A 59 0.39 -6.28 0.83
C PHE A 59 -0.99 -6.82 0.41
N PHE A 60 -1.30 -8.06 0.76
CA PHE A 60 -2.55 -8.72 0.40
C PHE A 60 -3.64 -8.49 1.44
N VAL A 61 -3.31 -8.46 2.74
CA VAL A 61 -4.30 -8.36 3.82
C VAL A 61 -4.69 -6.93 4.18
N ASP A 62 -3.81 -5.96 3.94
CA ASP A 62 -3.97 -4.60 4.49
C ASP A 62 -4.16 -3.50 3.44
N GLY A 63 -4.07 -3.82 2.14
CA GLY A 63 -4.55 -2.89 1.10
C GLY A 63 -3.61 -2.58 -0.05
N GLY A 64 -2.45 -3.23 -0.12
CA GLY A 64 -1.50 -3.01 -1.20
C GLY A 64 -2.12 -3.24 -2.58
N TRP A 65 -2.91 -4.31 -2.73
CA TRP A 65 -3.57 -4.61 -4.01
C TRP A 65 -4.65 -3.59 -4.40
N GLN A 66 -5.43 -3.12 -3.44
CA GLN A 66 -6.56 -2.20 -3.65
C GLN A 66 -6.06 -0.84 -4.17
N GLY A 67 -4.97 -0.31 -3.61
CA GLY A 67 -4.32 0.90 -4.10
C GLY A 67 -3.72 0.74 -5.50
N LEU A 68 -3.20 -0.45 -5.82
CA LEU A 68 -2.48 -0.68 -7.06
C LEU A 68 -3.38 -0.89 -8.28
N LYS A 69 -4.59 -1.45 -8.11
CA LYS A 69 -5.52 -1.75 -9.22
C LYS A 69 -5.77 -0.55 -10.14
N LEU A 70 -6.08 0.60 -9.57
CA LEU A 70 -6.40 1.81 -10.35
C LEU A 70 -5.19 2.28 -11.14
N VAL A 71 -4.02 2.35 -10.49
CA VAL A 71 -2.77 2.80 -11.12
C VAL A 71 -2.38 1.85 -12.25
N ALA A 72 -2.48 0.54 -12.05
CA ALA A 72 -2.16 -0.45 -13.07
C ALA A 72 -3.05 -0.29 -14.32
N MET A 73 -4.36 -0.10 -14.13
CA MET A 73 -5.30 0.07 -15.23
C MET A 73 -5.04 1.35 -16.04
N VAL A 74 -4.75 2.45 -15.35
CA VAL A 74 -4.49 3.74 -16.04
C VAL A 74 -3.13 3.72 -16.74
N ASP A 75 -2.08 3.27 -16.04
CA ASP A 75 -0.71 3.45 -16.52
C ASP A 75 -0.26 2.38 -17.50
N LEU A 76 -0.68 1.13 -17.31
CA LEU A 76 -0.22 0.01 -18.15
C LEU A 76 -1.18 -0.31 -19.30
N ILE A 77 -2.44 0.12 -19.21
CA ILE A 77 -3.46 -0.18 -20.22
C ILE A 77 -3.94 1.10 -20.89
N LEU A 78 -4.62 1.98 -20.15
CA LEU A 78 -5.34 3.11 -20.75
C LEU A 78 -4.39 4.09 -21.46
N GLY A 79 -3.32 4.53 -20.81
CA GLY A 79 -2.40 5.50 -21.43
C GLY A 79 -1.66 4.95 -22.65
N PRO A 80 -1.02 3.76 -22.59
CA PRO A 80 -0.41 3.15 -23.78
C PRO A 80 -1.44 2.94 -24.92
N ALA A 81 -2.67 2.52 -24.60
CA ALA A 81 -3.73 2.38 -25.60
C ALA A 81 -4.10 3.73 -26.23
N LEU A 82 -4.24 4.79 -25.43
CA LEU A 82 -4.50 6.14 -25.93
C LEU A 82 -3.34 6.65 -26.79
N THR A 83 -2.10 6.38 -26.42
CA THR A 83 -0.92 6.69 -27.24
C THR A 83 -0.98 5.97 -28.58
N LEU A 84 -1.34 4.68 -28.60
CA LEU A 84 -1.47 3.93 -29.85
C LEU A 84 -2.57 4.50 -30.77
N ILE A 85 -3.70 4.91 -30.20
CA ILE A 85 -4.87 5.45 -30.93
C ILE A 85 -4.59 6.87 -31.45
N LEU A 86 -4.07 7.74 -30.60
CA LEU A 86 -3.93 9.18 -30.88
C LEU A 86 -2.65 9.50 -31.65
N PHE A 87 -1.58 8.71 -31.49
CA PHE A 87 -0.31 9.03 -32.12
C PHE A 87 -0.42 8.91 -33.64
N LYS A 88 -0.29 10.02 -34.36
CA LYS A 88 -0.25 10.05 -35.83
C LYS A 88 0.82 11.05 -36.28
N PRO A 89 1.94 10.60 -36.87
CA PRO A 89 2.99 11.49 -37.36
C PRO A 89 2.42 12.59 -38.26
N GLY A 90 2.83 13.84 -38.02
CA GLY A 90 2.36 15.00 -38.78
C GLY A 90 0.96 15.50 -38.43
N LYS A 91 0.26 14.90 -37.46
CA LYS A 91 -1.04 15.42 -36.97
C LYS A 91 -0.83 16.77 -36.27
N PRO A 92 -1.50 17.86 -36.69
CA PRO A 92 -1.48 19.10 -35.94
C PRO A 92 -2.10 18.86 -34.56
N GLY A 93 -1.42 19.31 -33.49
CA GLY A 93 -1.86 19.07 -32.11
C GLY A 93 -1.42 17.74 -31.51
N LEU A 94 -0.65 16.90 -32.21
CA LEU A 94 -0.14 15.63 -31.65
C LEU A 94 0.59 15.82 -30.30
N MET A 95 1.39 16.89 -30.18
CA MET A 95 2.07 17.20 -28.92
C MET A 95 1.09 17.49 -27.78
N MET A 96 -0.01 18.19 -28.07
CA MET A 96 -1.06 18.46 -27.08
C MET A 96 -1.76 17.17 -26.67
N ASP A 97 -2.11 16.30 -27.64
CA ASP A 97 -2.73 15.01 -27.34
C ASP A 97 -1.84 14.17 -26.41
N MET A 98 -0.55 14.06 -26.72
CA MET A 98 0.40 13.29 -25.90
C MET A 98 0.65 13.92 -24.53
N PHE A 99 0.68 15.25 -24.46
CA PHE A 99 0.77 15.97 -23.19
C PHE A 99 -0.45 15.70 -22.31
N MET A 100 -1.66 15.76 -22.87
CA MET A 100 -2.89 15.46 -22.10
C MET A 100 -2.90 14.02 -21.58
N VAL A 101 -2.52 13.04 -22.41
CA VAL A 101 -2.38 11.64 -21.98
C VAL A 101 -1.37 11.52 -20.83
N ALA A 102 -0.19 12.11 -20.98
CA ALA A 102 0.85 12.08 -19.94
C ALA A 102 0.40 12.80 -18.65
N ALA A 103 -0.28 13.94 -18.75
CA ALA A 103 -0.77 14.69 -17.61
C ALA A 103 -1.82 13.91 -16.81
N ILE A 104 -2.76 13.24 -17.50
CA ILE A 104 -3.76 12.39 -16.85
C ILE A 104 -3.09 11.20 -16.14
N GLN A 105 -2.10 10.56 -16.77
CA GLN A 105 -1.36 9.47 -16.13
C GLN A 105 -0.57 9.94 -14.91
N ILE A 106 0.16 11.05 -15.00
CA ILE A 106 0.91 11.60 -13.86
C ILE A 106 -0.05 11.94 -12.71
N ALA A 107 -1.23 12.51 -13.01
CA ALA A 107 -2.25 12.79 -12.00
C ALA A 107 -2.78 11.49 -11.36
N ALA A 108 -3.04 10.45 -12.15
CA ALA A 108 -3.50 9.16 -11.65
C ALA A 108 -2.45 8.45 -10.79
N LEU A 109 -1.18 8.44 -11.23
CA LEU A 109 -0.06 7.90 -10.48
C LEU A 109 0.15 8.66 -9.17
N GLY A 110 0.09 10.00 -9.20
CA GLY A 110 0.20 10.85 -8.01
C GLY A 110 -0.93 10.62 -7.02
N TYR A 111 -2.17 10.48 -7.49
CA TYR A 111 -3.31 10.13 -6.66
C TYR A 111 -3.16 8.73 -6.04
N GLY A 112 -2.79 7.73 -6.85
CA GLY A 112 -2.55 6.38 -6.38
C GLY A 112 -1.44 6.30 -5.34
N PHE A 113 -0.33 7.02 -5.56
CA PHE A 113 0.76 7.16 -4.61
C PHE A 113 0.28 7.79 -3.30
N HIS A 114 -0.42 8.93 -3.36
CA HIS A 114 -0.89 9.64 -2.17
C HIS A 114 -1.86 8.77 -1.34
N THR A 115 -2.88 8.21 -2.00
CA THR A 115 -3.87 7.35 -1.34
C THR A 115 -3.19 6.15 -0.69
N THR A 116 -2.31 5.46 -1.42
CA THR A 116 -1.60 4.29 -0.90
C THR A 116 -0.64 4.66 0.24
N HIS A 117 0.04 5.80 0.14
CA HIS A 117 0.90 6.32 1.20
C HIS A 117 0.11 6.57 2.48
N GLN A 118 -1.10 7.14 2.40
CA GLN A 118 -1.96 7.32 3.58
C GLN A 118 -2.46 5.99 4.16
N GLN A 119 -2.62 4.98 3.32
CA GLN A 119 -3.13 3.68 3.71
C GLN A 119 -2.03 2.69 4.16
N ARG A 120 -0.75 3.06 4.04
CA ARG A 120 0.40 2.22 4.42
C ARG A 120 0.30 1.77 5.88
N THR A 121 0.71 0.54 6.14
CA THR A 121 0.80 0.01 7.50
C THR A 121 1.97 0.66 8.22
N VAL A 122 1.70 1.41 9.28
CA VAL A 122 2.74 2.09 10.09
C VAL A 122 3.09 1.34 11.36
N ALA A 123 2.19 0.48 11.84
CA ALA A 123 2.43 -0.43 12.95
C ALA A 123 1.49 -1.63 12.88
N ILE A 124 1.84 -2.68 13.61
CA ILE A 124 0.91 -3.73 14.01
C ILE A 124 0.80 -3.65 15.53
N VAL A 125 -0.42 -3.53 16.04
CA VAL A 125 -0.70 -3.31 17.45
C VAL A 125 -1.46 -4.51 18.00
N TYR A 126 -0.90 -5.17 19.01
CA TYR A 126 -1.62 -6.14 19.80
C TYR A 126 -2.54 -5.42 20.79
N ALA A 127 -3.85 -5.57 20.60
CA ALA A 127 -4.87 -5.02 21.48
C ALA A 127 -6.09 -5.95 21.48
N GLU A 128 -6.83 -5.98 22.58
CA GLU A 128 -8.08 -6.76 22.69
C GLU A 128 -7.92 -8.24 22.30
N ASN A 129 -6.83 -8.87 22.72
CA ASN A 129 -6.49 -10.27 22.44
C ASN A 129 -6.20 -10.61 20.96
N GLY A 130 -5.79 -9.64 20.15
CA GLY A 130 -5.40 -9.89 18.76
C GLY A 130 -4.49 -8.81 18.18
N PHE A 131 -3.90 -9.11 17.02
CA PHE A 131 -3.10 -8.15 16.26
C PHE A 131 -3.97 -7.34 15.32
N ASN A 132 -3.79 -6.03 15.32
CA ASN A 132 -4.50 -5.11 14.44
C ASN A 132 -3.48 -4.33 13.62
N THR A 133 -3.72 -4.18 12.32
CA THR A 133 -2.90 -3.26 11.51
C THR A 133 -3.33 -1.83 11.82
N LEU A 134 -2.34 -0.94 11.91
CA LEU A 134 -2.57 0.49 12.08
C LEU A 134 -2.03 1.21 10.86
N SER A 135 -2.88 2.01 10.21
CA SER A 135 -2.49 2.77 9.04
C SER A 135 -2.02 4.17 9.37
N ALA A 136 -1.27 4.79 8.46
CA ALA A 136 -0.78 6.16 8.67
C ALA A 136 -1.93 7.15 8.90
N LYS A 137 -3.02 7.01 8.12
CA LYS A 137 -4.20 7.85 8.27
C LYS A 137 -4.90 7.61 9.61
N ASP A 138 -5.15 6.36 9.97
CA ASP A 138 -5.88 6.04 11.21
C ASP A 138 -5.07 6.48 12.44
N ASN A 139 -3.74 6.29 12.43
CA ASN A 139 -2.86 6.82 13.46
C ASN A 139 -2.88 8.36 13.54
N GLN A 140 -2.90 9.05 12.41
CA GLN A 140 -2.99 10.51 12.39
C GLN A 140 -4.32 11.00 12.96
N ASP A 141 -5.43 10.40 12.52
CA ASP A 141 -6.78 10.75 12.97
C ASP A 141 -6.94 10.46 14.48
N ALA A 142 -6.45 9.32 14.95
CA ALA A 142 -6.47 8.95 16.38
C ALA A 142 -5.59 9.87 17.23
N ASN A 143 -4.38 10.22 16.76
CA ASN A 143 -3.52 11.17 17.47
C ASN A 143 -4.17 12.55 17.59
N GLN A 144 -4.92 12.99 16.57
CA GLN A 144 -5.68 14.24 16.64
C GLN A 144 -6.80 14.15 17.69
N GLN A 145 -7.54 13.04 17.75
CA GLN A 145 -8.56 12.80 18.78
C GLN A 145 -7.97 12.80 20.20
N LEU A 146 -6.80 12.17 20.39
CA LEU A 146 -6.12 12.17 21.68
C LEU A 146 -5.76 13.59 22.14
N LEU A 147 -5.24 14.42 21.23
CA LEU A 147 -4.92 15.81 21.53
C LEU A 147 -6.14 16.63 21.91
N GLU A 148 -7.30 16.40 21.28
CA GLU A 148 -8.57 17.04 21.62
C GLU A 148 -9.08 16.63 23.01
N LEU A 149 -8.71 15.44 23.48
CA LEU A 149 -8.99 14.91 24.82
C LEU A 149 -7.86 15.21 25.83
N GLU A 150 -6.97 16.15 25.50
CA GLU A 150 -5.82 16.55 26.32
C GLU A 150 -4.87 15.38 26.68
N GLN A 151 -4.88 14.31 25.86
CA GLN A 151 -3.91 13.22 25.95
C GLN A 151 -2.77 13.41 24.96
N GLN A 152 -1.56 13.12 25.42
CA GLN A 152 -0.37 13.26 24.59
C GLN A 152 -0.11 11.93 23.82
N PRO A 153 -0.24 11.91 22.48
CA PRO A 153 0.10 10.73 21.70
C PRO A 153 1.62 10.47 21.73
N GLN A 154 2.02 9.20 21.73
CA GLN A 154 3.42 8.84 21.60
C GLN A 154 3.81 8.69 20.11
N PRO A 155 5.02 9.11 19.71
CA PRO A 155 5.50 8.90 18.36
C PRO A 155 5.74 7.40 18.11
N LEU A 156 5.31 6.91 16.94
CA LEU A 156 5.61 5.54 16.54
C LEU A 156 7.12 5.38 16.27
N PRO A 157 7.70 4.21 16.57
CA PRO A 157 9.02 3.86 16.09
C PRO A 157 9.08 3.96 14.56
N PRO A 158 10.21 4.39 13.98
CA PRO A 158 10.33 4.51 12.53
C PRO A 158 10.17 3.14 11.86
N THR A 159 9.41 3.10 10.77
CA THR A 159 9.36 1.93 9.90
C THR A 159 10.69 1.76 9.16
N ALA A 160 11.10 0.51 8.97
CA ALA A 160 12.31 0.18 8.23
C ALA A 160 11.96 -0.66 7.00
N MET A 161 12.92 -0.81 6.09
CA MET A 161 12.75 -1.69 4.94
C MET A 161 12.37 -3.10 5.42
N LEU A 162 11.26 -3.61 4.87
CA LEU A 162 10.68 -4.92 5.18
C LEU A 162 10.20 -5.11 6.63
N LYS A 163 10.12 -4.05 7.44
CA LYS A 163 9.76 -4.15 8.87
C LYS A 163 8.81 -3.05 9.31
N VAL A 164 7.69 -3.48 9.91
CA VAL A 164 6.76 -2.62 10.64
C VAL A 164 6.92 -2.84 12.14
N PRO A 165 6.81 -1.80 12.97
CA PRO A 165 6.91 -1.94 14.42
C PRO A 165 5.74 -2.76 14.96
N LEU A 166 6.03 -3.59 15.96
CA LEU A 166 5.07 -4.40 16.69
C LEU A 166 4.90 -3.81 18.10
N LEU A 167 3.69 -3.35 18.39
CA LEU A 167 3.35 -2.61 19.61
C LEU A 167 2.24 -3.33 20.37
N LEU A 168 2.06 -3.01 21.64
CA LEU A 168 1.03 -3.58 22.49
C LEU A 168 0.30 -2.46 23.22
N THR A 169 -1.03 -2.52 23.25
CA THR A 169 -1.85 -1.74 24.17
C THR A 169 -2.23 -2.64 25.34
N PRO A 170 -1.78 -2.35 26.57
CA PRO A 170 -2.11 -3.16 27.73
C PRO A 170 -3.62 -3.22 27.94
N THR A 171 -4.13 -4.40 28.29
CA THR A 171 -5.52 -4.48 28.75
C THR A 171 -5.57 -3.92 30.18
N PRO A 172 -6.51 -3.01 30.50
CA PRO A 172 -6.66 -2.51 31.87
C PRO A 172 -6.83 -3.67 32.86
N SER A 173 -6.25 -3.54 34.04
CA SER A 173 -6.42 -4.55 35.09
C SER A 173 -7.88 -4.62 35.55
N LEU A 174 -8.28 -5.70 36.22
CA LEU A 174 -9.63 -5.78 36.80
C LEU A 174 -9.86 -4.70 37.87
N GLU A 175 -8.80 -4.27 38.57
CA GLU A 175 -8.85 -3.17 39.55
C GLU A 175 -9.09 -1.82 38.87
N ASP A 176 -8.56 -1.64 37.66
CA ASP A 176 -8.75 -0.45 36.83
C ASP A 176 -10.04 -0.49 35.98
N GLY A 177 -10.93 -1.46 36.22
CA GLY A 177 -12.21 -1.61 35.53
C GLY A 177 -12.19 -2.54 34.30
N GLY A 178 -11.05 -3.12 33.95
CA GLY A 178 -10.91 -4.13 32.90
C GLY A 178 -11.51 -3.71 31.54
N TYR A 179 -12.24 -4.61 30.90
CA TYR A 179 -12.98 -4.31 29.68
C TYR A 179 -14.04 -3.22 29.85
N GLY A 180 -14.58 -3.02 31.05
CA GLY A 180 -15.51 -1.93 31.34
C GLY A 180 -14.86 -0.57 31.10
N LYS A 181 -13.58 -0.43 31.45
CA LYS A 181 -12.82 0.80 31.21
C LYS A 181 -12.59 1.08 29.72
N VAL A 182 -12.30 0.03 28.94
CA VAL A 182 -12.17 0.14 27.48
C VAL A 182 -13.47 0.65 26.85
N LEU A 183 -14.61 0.09 27.25
CA LEU A 183 -15.92 0.52 26.76
C LEU A 183 -16.24 1.96 27.18
N GLU A 184 -15.96 2.32 28.44
CA GLU A 184 -16.12 3.68 28.94
C GLU A 184 -15.33 4.69 28.10
N ASP A 185 -14.04 4.42 27.86
CA ASP A 185 -13.18 5.26 27.03
C ASP A 185 -13.76 5.45 25.62
N MET A 186 -14.25 4.39 24.97
CA MET A 186 -14.89 4.49 23.66
C MET A 186 -16.16 5.37 23.69
N PHE A 187 -16.98 5.27 24.75
CA PHE A 187 -18.16 6.14 24.92
C PHE A 187 -17.80 7.60 25.20
N ASN A 188 -16.63 7.83 25.78
CA ASN A 188 -16.08 9.16 26.06
C ASN A 188 -15.31 9.75 24.85
N GLY A 189 -15.32 9.08 23.70
CA GLY A 189 -14.74 9.58 22.46
C GLY A 189 -13.25 9.28 22.27
N TYR A 190 -12.66 8.44 23.12
CA TYR A 190 -11.29 7.98 22.90
C TYR A 190 -11.22 7.04 21.67
N PRO A 191 -10.07 7.01 20.97
CA PRO A 191 -9.82 6.04 19.91
C PRO A 191 -9.92 4.59 20.41
N SER A 192 -10.03 3.66 19.46
CA SER A 192 -10.01 2.23 19.76
C SER A 192 -8.67 1.80 20.39
N PRO A 193 -8.62 0.71 21.18
CA PRO A 193 -7.39 0.30 21.87
C PRO A 193 -6.15 0.15 20.97
N GLN A 194 -6.33 -0.33 19.74
CA GLN A 194 -5.24 -0.46 18.76
C GLN A 194 -4.76 0.87 18.16
N GLU A 195 -5.44 1.98 18.46
CA GLU A 195 -5.14 3.34 18.01
C GLU A 195 -4.68 4.25 19.16
N ARG A 196 -4.65 3.72 20.40
CA ARG A 196 -4.22 4.44 21.62
C ARG A 196 -2.70 4.57 21.71
N SER A 197 -2.15 5.43 20.86
CA SER A 197 -0.70 5.67 20.82
C SER A 197 -0.14 6.24 22.13
N ASP A 198 -0.96 6.89 22.92
CA ASP A 198 -0.66 7.32 24.29
C ASP A 198 -0.32 6.16 25.24
N GLN A 199 -0.77 4.93 24.93
CA GLN A 199 -0.66 3.75 25.79
C GLN A 199 0.27 2.64 25.25
N TYR A 200 0.90 2.84 24.10
CA TYR A 200 1.71 1.77 23.52
C TYR A 200 2.91 1.41 24.38
N VAL A 201 3.14 0.11 24.50
CA VAL A 201 4.33 -0.49 25.11
C VAL A 201 4.99 -1.48 24.17
N SER A 202 6.25 -1.81 24.46
CA SER A 202 7.02 -2.78 23.69
C SER A 202 6.45 -4.19 23.84
N VAL A 203 6.19 -4.87 22.71
CA VAL A 203 5.80 -6.28 22.69
C VAL A 203 6.91 -7.18 23.25
N VAL A 204 8.18 -6.84 23.00
CA VAL A 204 9.33 -7.59 23.50
C VAL A 204 9.34 -7.67 25.02
N GLU A 205 8.99 -6.58 25.69
CA GLU A 205 8.99 -6.47 27.15
C GLU A 205 7.69 -6.98 27.78
N ASN A 206 6.58 -6.98 27.05
CA ASN A 206 5.24 -7.24 27.57
C ASN A 206 4.56 -8.48 26.96
N HIS A 207 5.32 -9.36 26.29
CA HIS A 207 4.83 -10.59 25.65
C HIS A 207 3.93 -11.44 26.54
N ALA A 208 4.27 -11.55 27.83
CA ALA A 208 3.53 -12.37 28.77
C ALA A 208 2.04 -11.99 28.84
N ALA A 209 1.70 -10.71 28.64
CA ALA A 209 0.32 -10.23 28.61
C ALA A 209 -0.46 -10.75 27.40
N MET A 210 0.22 -11.04 26.28
CA MET A 210 -0.41 -11.54 25.07
C MET A 210 -0.88 -12.99 25.22
N ARG A 211 -0.28 -13.79 26.11
CA ARG A 211 -0.60 -15.23 26.22
C ARG A 211 -2.07 -15.49 26.52
N ALA A 212 -2.76 -14.56 27.17
CA ALA A 212 -4.20 -14.66 27.44
C ALA A 212 -5.06 -14.71 26.16
N GLY A 213 -4.59 -14.10 25.06
CA GLY A 213 -5.27 -14.13 23.77
C GLY A 213 -4.76 -15.20 22.81
N ALA A 214 -3.82 -16.06 23.23
CA ALA A 214 -3.28 -17.11 22.39
C ALA A 214 -4.32 -18.20 22.15
N LEU A 215 -4.43 -18.65 20.89
CA LEU A 215 -5.38 -19.68 20.48
C LEU A 215 -4.77 -21.07 20.62
N GLY A 216 -5.54 -21.97 21.24
CA GLY A 216 -5.20 -23.39 21.29
C GLY A 216 -5.59 -24.14 20.01
N ILE A 217 -5.02 -25.34 19.81
CA ILE A 217 -5.32 -26.20 18.65
C ILE A 217 -6.82 -26.53 18.55
N GLU A 218 -7.50 -26.77 19.68
CA GLU A 218 -8.94 -27.02 19.71
C GLU A 218 -9.73 -25.84 19.13
N GLN A 219 -9.39 -24.60 19.51
CA GLN A 219 -10.04 -23.39 19.00
C GLN A 219 -9.76 -23.17 17.50
N LEU A 220 -8.59 -23.59 17.01
CA LEU A 220 -8.27 -23.56 15.57
C LEU A 220 -9.08 -24.61 14.80
N ALA A 221 -9.29 -25.79 15.38
CA ALA A 221 -10.13 -26.84 14.81
C ALA A 221 -11.60 -26.41 14.74
N GLU A 222 -12.14 -25.83 15.82
CA GLU A 222 -13.51 -25.27 15.86
C GLU A 222 -13.74 -24.18 14.80
N LYS A 223 -12.70 -23.38 14.52
CA LYS A 223 -12.74 -22.35 13.47
C LYS A 223 -12.57 -22.92 12.06
N GLY A 224 -12.29 -24.22 11.91
CA GLY A 224 -12.07 -24.87 10.62
C GLY A 224 -10.77 -24.45 9.92
N VAL A 225 -9.80 -23.91 10.67
CA VAL A 225 -8.58 -23.32 10.09
C VAL A 225 -7.34 -24.21 10.24
N LEU A 226 -7.48 -25.34 10.93
CA LEU A 226 -6.37 -26.20 11.32
C LEU A 226 -5.54 -26.68 10.11
N GLU A 227 -6.19 -27.12 9.03
CA GLU A 227 -5.51 -27.57 7.82
C GLU A 227 -4.69 -26.46 7.13
N VAL A 228 -5.17 -25.21 7.20
CA VAL A 228 -4.45 -24.06 6.64
C VAL A 228 -3.26 -23.71 7.52
N VAL A 229 -3.43 -23.79 8.85
CA VAL A 229 -2.35 -23.59 9.84
C VAL A 229 -1.26 -24.64 9.68
N GLU A 230 -1.61 -25.92 9.54
CA GLU A 230 -0.64 -26.99 9.32
C GLU A 230 0.17 -26.80 8.05
N ARG A 231 -0.47 -26.36 6.96
CA ARG A 231 0.23 -26.02 5.70
C ARG A 231 1.18 -24.84 5.89
N ALA A 232 0.79 -23.82 6.64
CA ALA A 232 1.66 -22.69 6.94
C ALA A 232 2.86 -23.10 7.80
N LEU A 233 2.65 -23.94 8.82
CA LEU A 233 3.73 -24.51 9.63
C LEU A 233 4.73 -25.30 8.78
N GLN A 234 4.23 -26.15 7.87
CA GLN A 234 5.08 -26.90 6.92
C GLN A 234 5.85 -25.98 5.97
N LYS A 235 5.20 -24.95 5.41
CA LYS A 235 5.82 -23.94 4.54
C LYS A 235 7.02 -23.28 5.21
N HIS A 236 6.95 -23.00 6.51
CA HIS A 236 8.01 -22.36 7.29
C HIS A 236 8.91 -23.34 8.05
N SER A 237 8.69 -24.65 7.90
CA SER A 237 9.40 -25.69 8.67
C SER A 237 9.31 -25.52 10.19
N LEU A 238 8.16 -25.03 10.68
CA LEU A 238 7.89 -24.77 12.09
C LEU A 238 7.08 -25.90 12.71
N LYS A 239 7.25 -26.07 14.02
CA LYS A 239 6.43 -26.98 14.83
C LYS A 239 5.37 -26.19 15.61
N PRO A 240 4.16 -26.74 15.82
CA PRO A 240 3.11 -26.07 16.60
C PRO A 240 3.56 -25.65 18.00
N GLU A 241 4.45 -26.43 18.64
CA GLU A 241 4.98 -26.14 19.99
C GLU A 241 5.93 -24.95 20.07
N ASN A 242 6.46 -24.48 18.93
CA ASN A 242 7.43 -23.40 18.86
C ASN A 242 6.80 -22.06 18.45
N VAL A 243 5.48 -22.02 18.22
CA VAL A 243 4.77 -20.83 17.78
C VAL A 243 3.54 -20.60 18.63
N GLU A 244 3.09 -19.35 18.63
CA GLU A 244 1.83 -18.94 19.23
C GLU A 244 0.87 -18.48 18.12
N PHE A 245 -0.42 -18.76 18.32
CA PHE A 245 -1.45 -18.40 17.36
C PHE A 245 -2.30 -17.26 17.92
N TYR A 246 -2.44 -16.19 17.14
CA TYR A 246 -3.23 -15.03 17.54
C TYR A 246 -4.23 -14.68 16.48
N LYS A 247 -5.38 -14.13 16.88
CA LYS A 247 -6.28 -13.49 15.91
C LYS A 247 -5.58 -12.28 15.32
N PHE A 248 -5.86 -11.97 14.06
CA PHE A 248 -5.54 -10.68 13.50
C PHE A 248 -6.72 -10.07 12.75
N GLN A 249 -6.73 -8.74 12.73
CA GLN A 249 -7.64 -7.91 11.97
C GLN A 249 -6.80 -6.93 11.15
N ALA A 250 -6.85 -7.08 9.84
CA ALA A 250 -6.30 -6.11 8.89
C ALA A 250 -7.45 -5.36 8.19
N ARG A 251 -7.14 -4.35 7.38
CA ARG A 251 -8.16 -3.57 6.67
C ARG A 251 -9.05 -4.42 5.77
N TYR A 252 -8.47 -5.35 5.00
CA TYR A 252 -9.18 -6.14 3.99
C TYR A 252 -9.29 -7.63 4.31
N ALA A 253 -8.66 -8.10 5.38
CA ALA A 253 -8.76 -9.48 5.82
C ALA A 253 -8.70 -9.61 7.34
N SER A 254 -9.06 -10.78 7.84
CA SER A 254 -8.89 -11.17 9.23
C SER A 254 -8.52 -12.65 9.26
N GLY A 255 -7.92 -13.12 10.34
CA GLY A 255 -7.55 -14.53 10.42
C GLY A 255 -6.64 -14.82 11.58
N ILE A 256 -5.68 -15.71 11.35
CA ILE A 256 -4.71 -16.15 12.36
C ILE A 256 -3.30 -15.72 11.97
N VAL A 257 -2.57 -15.18 12.93
CA VAL A 257 -1.13 -14.88 12.83
C VAL A 257 -0.35 -16.02 13.47
N LEU A 258 0.74 -16.42 12.80
CA LEU A 258 1.79 -17.25 13.38
C LEU A 258 2.83 -16.32 14.01
N PHE A 259 2.92 -16.35 15.32
CA PHE A 259 3.87 -15.55 16.08
C PHE A 259 4.99 -16.45 16.61
N ASP A 260 6.25 -16.04 16.41
CA ASP A 260 7.41 -16.70 16.99
C ASP A 260 7.80 -15.99 18.31
N PRO A 261 7.57 -16.61 19.47
CA PRO A 261 7.89 -16.02 20.77
C PRO A 261 9.40 -15.95 21.05
N GLN A 262 10.26 -16.62 20.26
CA GLN A 262 11.72 -16.52 20.43
C GLN A 262 12.28 -15.27 19.73
N SER A 263 11.86 -15.02 18.49
CA SER A 263 12.31 -13.85 17.73
C SER A 263 11.44 -12.60 17.92
N MET A 264 10.30 -12.73 18.62
CA MET A 264 9.33 -11.67 18.86
C MET A 264 8.79 -11.06 17.55
N GLN A 265 8.53 -11.92 16.56
CA GLN A 265 8.11 -11.53 15.22
C GLN A 265 6.90 -12.32 14.76
N ILE A 266 6.12 -11.68 13.89
CA ILE A 266 5.09 -12.34 13.11
C ILE A 266 5.75 -13.02 11.92
N VAL A 267 5.54 -14.33 11.80
CA VAL A 267 6.10 -15.15 10.72
C VAL A 267 5.18 -15.17 9.51
N ASP A 268 3.87 -15.33 9.72
CA ASP A 268 2.89 -15.41 8.63
C ASP A 268 1.50 -14.90 9.05
N PHE A 269 0.71 -14.48 8.06
CA PHE A 269 -0.69 -14.09 8.20
C PHE A 269 -1.57 -15.08 7.43
N ILE A 270 -2.28 -15.92 8.17
CA ILE A 270 -3.25 -16.87 7.61
C ILE A 270 -4.61 -16.18 7.50
N ALA A 271 -4.80 -15.49 6.39
CA ALA A 271 -6.01 -14.74 6.10
C ALA A 271 -7.19 -15.63 5.75
N HIS A 272 -8.36 -15.30 6.31
CA HIS A 272 -9.65 -15.57 5.70
C HIS A 272 -10.05 -14.29 4.97
N GLN A 273 -10.22 -14.36 3.64
CA GLN A 273 -10.69 -13.19 2.91
C GLN A 273 -12.09 -12.83 3.41
N LYS A 274 -12.29 -11.58 3.85
CA LYS A 274 -13.65 -11.06 4.05
C LYS A 274 -14.34 -11.08 2.68
N PRO A 275 -15.60 -11.54 2.56
CA PRO A 275 -16.32 -11.44 1.30
C PRO A 275 -16.34 -9.97 0.85
N ASP A 276 -16.09 -9.74 -0.44
CA ASP A 276 -15.98 -8.41 -1.04
C ASP A 276 -17.17 -7.54 -0.64
N LEU A 277 -16.94 -6.47 0.14
CA LEU A 277 -17.98 -5.48 0.47
C LEU A 277 -18.49 -4.75 -0.79
N LEU A 278 -17.76 -4.86 -1.91
CA LEU A 278 -18.17 -4.36 -3.23
C LEU A 278 -19.11 -5.31 -3.99
N ALA A 279 -19.33 -6.54 -3.50
CA ALA A 279 -20.38 -7.41 -4.03
C ALA A 279 -21.76 -7.08 -3.43
N ALA A 280 -21.82 -6.16 -2.46
CA ALA A 280 -23.03 -5.65 -1.83
C ALA A 280 -23.20 -4.15 -2.12
N LYS A 281 -23.29 -3.78 -3.40
CA LYS A 281 -23.91 -2.52 -3.83
C LYS A 281 -24.34 -2.57 -5.28
#